data_AF-A0A952BPR6-F1
#
_entry.id   AF-A0A952BPR6-F1
#
_cell.length_a   1.000
_cell.length_b   1.000
_cell.length_c   1.000
_cell.angle_alpha   90.00
_cell.angle_beta   90.00
_cell.angle_gamma   90.00
#
_symmetry.space_group_name_H-M   'P 1'
#
loop_
_entity.id
_entity.type
_entity.pdbx_description
1 polymer ?
#
loop_
_entity_poly.entity_id
_entity_poly.type
_entity_poly.pdbx_seq_one_letter_code
_entity_poly.pdbx_strand_id
1 'polypeptide(L)'
;MAEPSKSPVTFDISRRNMLLGVVLGGASAVAFARQPAIANPKIPEKRFEEWVPKSFGAWDEVSQSGVILPPPDALSDRLYDNLITRVYVAPDLPPVMLLLAYNNAQDGVLQVHRPEFCYPVGGFQLTPTRDIMIEASNRSVPANFFTATAPNRVEQVAYFTRLGSAYPRKWSEQRIAVMRANLAGEVPDGMMMRVSVLGFDPREAQGLLTGFARQFIENSNPRMQRLLLGPEARG
;
A
#
# COMPACT_ATOMS: atom_id res chain seq x y z
N MET A 1 -10.96 69.08 -4.91
CA MET A 1 -10.99 67.61 -4.80
C MET A 1 -10.11 67.10 -5.93
N ALA A 2 -8.83 66.81 -5.65
CA ALA A 2 -7.84 66.47 -6.67
C ALA A 2 -7.74 64.95 -6.82
N GLU A 3 -7.79 64.47 -8.06
CA GLU A 3 -7.78 63.07 -8.44
C GLU A 3 -6.33 62.53 -8.40
N PRO A 4 -6.05 61.37 -7.76
CA PRO A 4 -4.69 60.87 -7.67
C PRO A 4 -4.20 60.31 -9.01
N SER A 5 -3.15 60.93 -9.55
CA SER A 5 -2.38 60.46 -10.70
C SER A 5 -1.83 59.05 -10.46
N LYS A 6 -2.26 58.07 -11.25
CA LYS A 6 -1.67 56.73 -11.29
C LYS A 6 -0.38 56.77 -12.10
N SER A 7 0.77 56.72 -11.41
CA SER A 7 2.07 56.55 -12.06
C SER A 7 2.15 55.19 -12.78
N PRO A 8 2.69 55.11 -14.01
CA PRO A 8 2.87 53.83 -14.69
C PRO A 8 3.97 53.03 -13.98
N VAL A 9 3.66 51.80 -13.59
CA VAL A 9 4.65 50.86 -13.06
C VAL A 9 5.54 50.39 -14.20
N THR A 10 6.79 50.84 -14.25
CA THR A 10 7.78 50.33 -15.22
C THR A 10 8.45 49.09 -14.65
N PHE A 11 8.23 47.94 -15.29
CA PHE A 11 8.92 46.69 -14.96
C PHE A 11 10.34 46.71 -15.53
N ASP A 12 11.32 47.10 -14.71
CA ASP A 12 12.72 47.06 -15.11
C ASP A 12 13.29 45.66 -14.84
N ILE A 13 13.41 44.83 -15.88
CA ILE A 13 13.92 43.46 -15.78
C ILE A 13 15.46 43.51 -15.77
N SER A 14 16.05 43.52 -14.58
CA SER A 14 17.50 43.40 -14.41
C SER A 14 18.05 42.11 -15.03
N ARG A 15 19.31 42.13 -15.51
CA ARG A 15 20.05 40.94 -16.00
C ARG A 15 19.99 39.77 -15.01
N ARG A 16 20.00 40.07 -13.70
CA ARG A 16 19.86 39.07 -12.64
C ARG A 16 18.47 38.41 -12.67
N ASN A 17 17.42 39.19 -12.86
CA ASN A 17 16.04 38.70 -12.96
C ASN A 17 15.85 37.88 -14.23
N MET A 18 16.50 38.26 -15.34
CA MET A 18 16.51 37.49 -16.58
C MET A 18 17.22 36.13 -16.42
N LEU A 19 18.38 36.11 -15.77
CA LEU A 19 19.10 34.87 -15.46
C LEU A 19 18.28 33.95 -14.54
N LEU A 20 17.66 34.51 -13.50
CA LEU A 20 16.76 33.75 -12.64
C LEU A 20 15.56 33.20 -13.42
N GLY A 21 14.96 34.01 -14.30
CA GLY A 21 13.86 33.59 -15.16
C GLY A 21 14.25 32.43 -16.10
N VAL A 22 15.44 32.49 -16.70
CA VAL A 22 15.96 31.41 -17.55
C VAL A 22 16.24 30.15 -16.74
N VAL A 23 16.85 30.26 -15.56
CA VAL A 23 17.13 29.10 -14.70
C VAL A 23 15.83 28.44 -14.22
N LEU A 24 14.88 29.23 -13.74
CA LEU A 24 13.58 28.73 -13.26
C LEU A 24 12.74 28.17 -14.41
N GLY A 25 12.71 28.85 -15.56
CA GLY A 25 12.01 28.40 -16.76
C GLY A 25 12.61 27.12 -17.34
N GLY A 26 13.94 27.04 -17.40
CA GLY A 26 14.65 25.83 -17.81
C GLY A 26 14.41 24.66 -16.86
N ALA A 27 14.46 24.90 -15.55
CA ALA A 27 14.14 23.90 -14.53
C ALA A 27 12.68 23.42 -14.65
N SER A 28 11.73 24.33 -14.88
CA SER A 28 10.32 24.00 -15.08
C SER A 28 10.08 23.19 -16.35
N ALA A 29 10.71 23.56 -17.47
CA ALA A 29 10.62 22.82 -18.72
C ALA A 29 11.20 21.40 -18.60
N VAL A 30 12.35 21.25 -17.93
CA VAL A 30 12.95 19.94 -17.64
C VAL A 30 12.06 19.11 -16.72
N ALA A 31 11.48 19.72 -15.68
CA ALA A 31 10.57 19.05 -14.76
C ALA A 31 9.29 18.57 -15.47
N PHE A 32 8.70 19.41 -16.32
CA PHE A 32 7.53 19.06 -17.12
C PHE A 32 7.84 17.94 -18.10
N ALA A 33 8.96 18.03 -18.83
CA ALA A 33 9.39 17.01 -19.78
C ALA A 33 9.75 15.67 -19.13
N ARG A 34 10.05 15.66 -17.81
CA ARG A 34 10.36 14.45 -17.03
C ARG A 34 9.25 14.03 -16.08
N GLN A 35 8.01 14.48 -16.28
CA GLN A 35 6.89 13.94 -15.52
C GLN A 35 6.73 12.44 -15.84
N PRO A 36 6.68 11.57 -14.81
CA PRO A 36 6.57 10.14 -15.02
C PRO A 36 5.21 9.79 -15.61
N ALA A 37 5.19 8.79 -16.49
CA ALA A 37 3.95 8.31 -17.09
C ALA A 37 3.23 7.34 -16.13
N ILE A 38 1.91 7.41 -16.11
CA ILE A 38 1.07 6.43 -15.39
C ILE A 38 1.26 5.07 -16.09
N ALA A 39 1.78 4.10 -15.36
CA ALA A 39 2.18 2.81 -15.95
C ALA A 39 1.00 1.88 -16.23
N ASN A 40 -0.12 2.00 -15.49
CA ASN A 40 -1.21 1.03 -15.53
C ASN A 40 -2.60 1.70 -15.63
N PRO A 41 -3.55 1.09 -16.38
CA PRO A 41 -4.92 1.56 -16.41
C PRO A 41 -5.60 1.34 -15.06
N LYS A 42 -6.51 2.25 -14.69
CA LYS A 42 -7.28 2.15 -13.44
C LYS A 42 -8.10 0.85 -13.40
N ILE A 43 -7.97 0.10 -12.31
CA ILE A 43 -8.74 -1.09 -11.96
C ILE A 43 -9.94 -0.65 -11.12
N PRO A 44 -11.17 -0.80 -11.63
CA PRO A 44 -12.39 -0.48 -10.87
C PRO A 44 -12.58 -1.44 -9.68
N GLU A 45 -13.14 -0.93 -8.59
CA GLU A 45 -13.41 -1.65 -7.35
C GLU A 45 -14.15 -2.98 -7.55
N LYS A 46 -15.28 -2.94 -8.25
CA LYS A 46 -16.05 -4.14 -8.58
C LYS A 46 -15.21 -5.24 -9.25
N ARG A 47 -14.29 -4.85 -10.15
CA ARG A 47 -13.41 -5.80 -10.83
C ARG A 47 -12.32 -6.34 -9.90
N PHE A 48 -11.83 -5.52 -8.98
CA PHE A 48 -10.89 -5.95 -7.95
C PHE A 48 -11.54 -6.95 -6.99
N GLU A 49 -12.79 -6.70 -6.58
CA GLU A 49 -13.59 -7.63 -5.76
C GLU A 49 -13.82 -8.98 -6.41
N GLU A 50 -14.17 -8.99 -7.71
CA GLU A 50 -14.33 -10.21 -8.51
C GLU A 50 -13.05 -11.06 -8.54
N TRP A 51 -11.88 -10.45 -8.32
CA TRP A 51 -10.62 -11.17 -8.34
C TRP A 51 -10.26 -11.84 -7.01
N VAL A 52 -10.90 -11.46 -5.92
CA VAL A 52 -10.66 -12.06 -4.60
C VAL A 52 -11.52 -13.32 -4.48
N PRO A 53 -10.91 -14.52 -4.40
CA PRO A 53 -11.65 -15.78 -4.37
C PRO A 53 -12.53 -15.86 -3.12
N LYS A 54 -13.77 -16.34 -3.24
CA LYS A 54 -14.64 -16.58 -2.08
C LYS A 54 -14.23 -17.83 -1.29
N SER A 55 -13.54 -18.76 -1.93
CA SER A 55 -12.99 -19.95 -1.29
C SER A 55 -11.73 -20.39 -2.02
N PHE A 56 -10.82 -21.03 -1.30
CA PHE A 56 -9.57 -21.55 -1.84
C PHE A 56 -8.95 -22.58 -0.89
N GLY A 57 -8.42 -23.68 -1.42
CA GLY A 57 -7.93 -24.78 -0.58
C GLY A 57 -9.04 -25.27 0.37
N ALA A 58 -8.77 -25.21 1.68
CA ALA A 58 -9.74 -25.52 2.73
C ALA A 58 -10.41 -24.27 3.35
N TRP A 59 -10.14 -23.08 2.80
CA TRP A 59 -10.63 -21.80 3.33
C TRP A 59 -11.88 -21.36 2.60
N ASP A 60 -12.90 -21.02 3.38
CA ASP A 60 -14.15 -20.44 2.88
C ASP A 60 -14.39 -19.07 3.52
N GLU A 61 -14.79 -18.10 2.69
CA GLU A 61 -15.23 -16.79 3.15
C GLU A 61 -16.53 -16.93 3.93
N VAL A 62 -16.57 -16.34 5.12
CA VAL A 62 -17.79 -16.26 5.92
C VAL A 62 -18.37 -14.87 5.88
N SER A 63 -19.63 -14.78 5.47
CA SER A 63 -20.40 -13.53 5.55
C SER A 63 -20.63 -13.18 7.02
N GLN A 64 -20.34 -11.93 7.37
CA GLN A 64 -20.37 -11.35 8.71
C GLN A 64 -21.62 -11.72 9.53
N SER A 65 -21.51 -12.65 10.47
CA SER A 65 -22.51 -12.86 11.53
C SER A 65 -21.90 -13.17 12.90
N GLY A 66 -20.62 -12.85 13.13
CA GLY A 66 -19.99 -13.12 14.43
C GLY A 66 -18.59 -12.52 14.67
N VAL A 67 -18.00 -11.84 13.68
CA VAL A 67 -16.67 -11.24 13.83
C VAL A 67 -16.83 -9.73 13.99
N ILE A 68 -16.47 -9.23 15.18
CA ILE A 68 -16.48 -7.80 15.51
C ILE A 68 -15.44 -7.09 14.65
N LEU A 69 -15.91 -6.28 13.71
CA LEU A 69 -15.03 -5.45 12.88
C LEU A 69 -14.51 -4.25 13.68
N PRO A 70 -13.25 -3.84 13.48
CA PRO A 70 -12.78 -2.56 14.00
C PRO A 70 -13.54 -1.38 13.36
N PRO A 71 -13.65 -0.24 14.06
CA PRO A 71 -14.37 0.92 13.55
C PRO A 71 -13.74 1.47 12.26
N PRO A 72 -14.54 2.05 11.34
CA PRO A 72 -14.02 2.67 10.12
C PRO A 72 -13.14 3.89 10.47
N ASP A 73 -12.00 4.04 9.79
CA ASP A 73 -11.16 5.23 9.85
C ASP A 73 -11.37 6.06 8.57
N ALA A 74 -11.89 7.28 8.71
CA ALA A 74 -12.18 8.20 7.60
C ALA A 74 -10.94 8.63 6.80
N LEU A 75 -9.73 8.34 7.30
CA LEU A 75 -8.47 8.52 6.56
C LEU A 75 -8.23 7.41 5.51
N SER A 76 -8.87 6.24 5.63
CA SER A 76 -8.68 5.11 4.71
C SER A 76 -9.24 5.40 3.30
N ASP A 77 -10.35 6.12 3.22
CA ASP A 77 -11.11 6.41 1.98
C ASP A 77 -10.33 7.28 0.98
N ARG A 78 -9.24 7.93 1.40
CA ARG A 78 -8.45 8.83 0.53
C ARG A 78 -7.17 8.21 -0.01
N LEU A 79 -6.77 7.02 0.45
CA LEU A 79 -5.42 6.49 0.23
C LEU A 79 -5.36 5.22 -0.65
N TYR A 80 -6.47 4.49 -0.73
CA TYR A 80 -6.60 3.31 -1.59
C TYR A 80 -7.77 3.51 -2.55
N ASP A 81 -7.57 3.15 -3.83
CA ASP A 81 -8.66 3.11 -4.78
C ASP A 81 -9.59 1.93 -4.51
N ASN A 82 -9.04 0.82 -4.01
CA ASN A 82 -9.77 -0.39 -3.71
C ASN A 82 -9.32 -0.96 -2.36
N LEU A 83 -10.26 -1.24 -1.46
CA LEU A 83 -10.01 -1.85 -0.15
C LEU A 83 -10.99 -2.99 0.07
N ILE A 84 -10.46 -4.20 0.26
CA ILE A 84 -11.27 -5.39 0.56
C ILE A 84 -10.89 -5.90 1.93
N THR A 85 -11.91 -6.20 2.73
CA THR A 85 -11.74 -6.93 4.00
C THR A 85 -12.62 -8.17 3.98
N ARG A 86 -12.05 -9.32 4.35
CA ARG A 86 -12.75 -10.61 4.40
C ARG A 86 -12.29 -11.41 5.61
N VAL A 87 -13.11 -12.36 6.04
CA VAL A 87 -12.73 -13.36 7.03
C VAL A 87 -12.90 -14.73 6.39
N TYR A 88 -11.87 -15.55 6.53
CA TYR A 88 -11.89 -16.93 6.05
C TYR A 88 -11.81 -17.88 7.24
N VAL A 89 -12.54 -18.98 7.13
CA VAL A 89 -12.48 -20.09 8.10
C VAL A 89 -12.06 -21.36 7.38
N ALA A 90 -11.41 -22.25 8.11
CA ALA A 90 -11.07 -23.59 7.67
C ALA A 90 -11.29 -24.56 8.84
N PRO A 91 -11.55 -25.87 8.57
CA PRO A 91 -11.69 -26.86 9.63
C PRO A 91 -10.46 -26.86 10.57
N ASP A 92 -10.71 -26.92 11.88
CA ASP A 92 -9.70 -26.97 12.94
C ASP A 92 -8.68 -25.82 12.99
N LEU A 93 -8.93 -24.73 12.26
CA LEU A 93 -8.09 -23.53 12.24
C LEU A 93 -8.88 -22.29 12.70
N PRO A 94 -8.21 -21.34 13.37
CA PRO A 94 -8.87 -20.10 13.77
C PRO A 94 -9.22 -19.25 12.52
N PRO A 95 -10.26 -18.39 12.61
CA PRO A 95 -10.59 -17.47 11.53
C PRO A 95 -9.41 -16.53 11.22
N VAL A 96 -9.10 -16.38 9.93
CA VAL A 96 -8.08 -15.46 9.45
C VAL A 96 -8.74 -14.26 8.79
N MET A 97 -8.41 -13.07 9.28
CA MET A 97 -8.82 -11.80 8.69
C MET A 97 -7.87 -11.46 7.54
N LEU A 98 -8.41 -11.14 6.38
CA LEU A 98 -7.68 -10.67 5.20
C LEU A 98 -8.05 -9.20 4.95
N LEU A 99 -7.04 -8.37 4.69
CA LEU A 99 -7.19 -7.05 4.12
C LEU A 99 -6.30 -6.94 2.88
N LEU A 100 -6.91 -6.54 1.77
CA LEU A 100 -6.23 -6.21 0.52
C LEU A 100 -6.47 -4.75 0.19
N ALA A 101 -5.40 -3.99 0.00
CA ALA A 101 -5.50 -2.59 -0.36
C ALA A 101 -4.68 -2.32 -1.62
N TYR A 102 -5.33 -1.76 -2.64
CA TYR A 102 -4.73 -1.47 -3.94
C TYR A 102 -4.88 0.01 -4.27
N ASN A 103 -3.78 0.60 -4.76
CA ASN A 103 -3.75 1.97 -5.24
C ASN A 103 -3.20 1.96 -6.68
N ASN A 104 -3.99 2.50 -7.60
CA ASN A 104 -3.68 2.55 -9.04
C ASN A 104 -2.58 3.57 -9.38
N ALA A 105 -2.12 4.36 -8.40
CA ALA A 105 -1.09 5.39 -8.48
C ALA A 105 -1.27 6.31 -9.70
N GLN A 106 -2.37 7.06 -9.72
CA GLN A 106 -2.76 7.94 -10.84
C GLN A 106 -2.28 9.39 -10.67
N ASP A 107 -1.82 9.78 -9.47
CA ASP A 107 -1.42 11.15 -9.13
C ASP A 107 0.05 11.25 -8.67
N GLY A 108 0.80 10.15 -8.70
CA GLY A 108 2.20 10.09 -8.26
C GLY A 108 2.38 10.08 -6.73
N VAL A 109 1.32 10.08 -5.93
CA VAL A 109 1.38 10.04 -4.46
C VAL A 109 1.01 8.66 -3.97
N LEU A 110 1.95 7.72 -4.02
CA LEU A 110 1.72 6.43 -3.38
C LEU A 110 2.06 6.48 -1.88
N GLN A 111 1.01 6.58 -1.07
CA GLN A 111 1.10 6.42 0.38
C GLN A 111 0.45 5.11 0.81
N VAL A 112 1.26 4.07 1.00
CA VAL A 112 0.82 2.85 1.66
C VAL A 112 0.82 3.08 3.17
N HIS A 113 -0.36 3.08 3.79
CA HIS A 113 -0.50 3.25 5.22
C HIS A 113 -0.14 1.94 5.93
N ARG A 114 0.94 1.97 6.70
CA ARG A 114 1.46 0.77 7.36
C ARG A 114 0.79 0.56 8.72
N PRO A 115 0.51 -0.69 9.11
CA PRO A 115 -0.14 -0.99 10.39
C PRO A 115 0.55 -0.38 11.61
N GLU A 116 1.86 -0.16 11.57
CA GLU A 116 2.63 0.41 12.68
C GLU A 116 2.24 1.85 13.03
N PHE A 117 1.55 2.55 12.13
CA PHE A 117 1.06 3.90 12.38
C PHE A 117 -0.38 3.91 12.88
N CYS A 118 -1.30 3.16 12.26
CA CYS A 118 -2.71 3.19 12.66
C CYS A 118 -3.02 2.36 13.92
N TYR A 119 -2.30 1.27 14.18
CA TYR A 119 -2.59 0.45 15.37
C TYR A 119 -2.34 1.24 16.67
N PRO A 120 -1.22 1.97 16.85
CA PRO A 120 -1.03 2.82 18.02
C PRO A 120 -2.08 3.94 18.15
N VAL A 121 -2.48 4.55 17.04
CA VAL A 121 -3.56 5.55 17.01
C VAL A 121 -4.88 4.93 17.48
N GLY A 122 -5.14 3.67 17.11
CA GLY A 122 -6.26 2.86 17.58
C GLY A 122 -6.12 2.30 19.00
N GLY A 123 -5.07 2.70 19.75
CA GLY A 123 -4.86 2.28 21.14
C GLY A 123 -4.17 0.93 21.33
N PHE A 124 -3.58 0.35 20.28
CA PHE A 124 -2.81 -0.89 20.38
C PHE A 124 -1.33 -0.61 20.73
N GLN A 125 -0.76 -1.46 21.55
CA GLN A 125 0.67 -1.56 21.76
C GLN A 125 1.26 -2.64 20.84
N LEU A 126 2.36 -2.33 20.17
CA LEU A 126 3.00 -3.24 19.22
C LEU A 126 4.29 -3.81 19.79
N THR A 127 4.54 -5.10 19.59
CA THR A 127 5.89 -5.65 19.72
C THR A 127 6.80 -5.11 18.61
N PRO A 128 8.14 -5.19 18.76
CA PRO A 128 9.03 -4.88 17.65
C PRO A 128 8.67 -5.65 16.37
N THR A 129 8.48 -4.94 15.26
CA THR A 129 8.19 -5.55 13.96
C THR A 129 9.38 -6.40 13.51
N ARG A 130 9.10 -7.66 13.20
CA ARG A 130 10.08 -8.64 12.70
C ARG A 130 9.93 -8.80 11.20
N ASP A 131 11.06 -8.98 10.53
CA ASP A 131 11.08 -9.31 9.11
C ASP A 131 10.83 -10.82 8.95
N ILE A 132 9.91 -11.17 8.06
CA ILE A 132 9.58 -12.55 7.69
C ILE A 132 9.53 -12.68 6.16
N MET A 133 9.45 -13.91 5.67
CA MET A 133 9.28 -14.22 4.25
C MET A 133 8.00 -15.03 4.04
N ILE A 134 7.27 -14.71 2.97
CA ILE A 134 6.17 -15.52 2.46
C ILE A 134 6.65 -16.14 1.16
N GLU A 135 6.79 -17.46 1.14
CA GLU A 135 7.15 -18.19 -0.08
C GLU A 135 5.87 -18.55 -0.83
N ALA A 136 5.68 -18.02 -2.04
CA ALA A 136 4.52 -18.30 -2.86
C ALA A 136 4.88 -18.32 -4.34
N SER A 137 4.41 -19.34 -5.09
CA SER A 137 4.64 -19.41 -6.55
C SER A 137 6.11 -19.27 -6.96
N ASN A 138 7.03 -19.94 -6.24
CA ASN A 138 8.49 -19.85 -6.41
C ASN A 138 9.10 -18.45 -6.21
N ARG A 139 8.38 -17.56 -5.52
CA ARG A 139 8.86 -16.23 -5.16
C ARG A 139 8.87 -16.05 -3.65
N SER A 140 9.96 -15.48 -3.16
CA SER A 140 10.08 -15.05 -1.77
C SER A 140 9.59 -13.61 -1.65
N VAL A 141 8.50 -13.40 -0.92
CA VAL A 141 7.89 -12.09 -0.68
C VAL A 141 8.33 -11.58 0.71
N PRO A 142 9.16 -10.53 0.77
CA PRO A 142 9.49 -9.87 2.03
C PRO A 142 8.24 -9.32 2.71
N ALA A 143 8.05 -9.70 3.97
CA ALA A 143 6.89 -9.33 4.77
C ALA A 143 7.33 -8.93 6.18
N ASN A 144 6.37 -8.40 6.93
CA ASN A 144 6.52 -7.96 8.30
C ASN A 144 5.56 -8.73 9.20
N PHE A 145 5.99 -9.00 10.43
CA PHE A 145 5.18 -9.64 11.45
C PHE A 145 5.32 -8.89 12.78
N PHE A 146 4.20 -8.68 13.47
CA PHE A 146 4.18 -8.16 14.84
C PHE A 146 2.93 -8.63 15.60
N THR A 147 3.00 -8.57 16.92
CA THR A 147 1.84 -8.71 17.80
C THR A 147 1.31 -7.32 18.16
N ALA A 148 0.00 -7.14 18.04
CA ALA A 148 -0.72 -5.96 18.49
C ALA A 148 -1.60 -6.29 19.69
N THR A 149 -1.49 -5.52 20.76
CA THR A 149 -2.21 -5.75 22.02
C THR A 149 -3.01 -4.52 22.42
N ALA A 150 -4.30 -4.70 22.68
CA ALA A 150 -5.22 -3.76 23.31
C ALA A 150 -5.94 -4.46 24.47
N PRO A 151 -6.61 -3.75 25.40
CA PRO A 151 -7.12 -4.31 26.66
C PRO A 151 -7.92 -5.63 26.52
N ASN A 152 -8.70 -5.78 25.45
CA ASN A 152 -9.51 -6.97 25.20
C ASN A 152 -9.18 -7.64 23.85
N ARG A 153 -7.99 -7.40 23.29
CA ARG A 153 -7.64 -7.87 21.94
C ARG A 153 -6.14 -8.07 21.79
N VAL A 154 -5.73 -9.31 21.53
CA VAL A 154 -4.39 -9.65 21.06
C VAL A 154 -4.52 -10.14 19.62
N GLU A 155 -3.82 -9.50 18.71
CA GLU A 155 -3.86 -9.79 17.29
C GLU A 155 -2.44 -10.04 16.77
N GLN A 156 -2.25 -11.17 16.10
CA GLN A 156 -1.02 -11.48 15.39
C GLN A 156 -1.19 -11.01 13.94
N VAL A 157 -0.29 -10.16 13.47
CA VAL A 157 -0.41 -9.51 12.17
C VAL A 157 0.79 -9.87 11.31
N ALA A 158 0.54 -10.37 10.11
CA ALA A 158 1.53 -10.50 9.06
C ALA A 158 1.09 -9.66 7.85
N TYR A 159 1.98 -8.90 7.25
CA TYR A 159 1.64 -8.10 6.08
C TYR A 159 2.83 -7.88 5.17
N PHE A 160 2.57 -7.61 3.90
CA PHE A 160 3.57 -7.07 2.98
C PHE A 160 2.98 -5.90 2.20
N THR A 161 3.89 -5.07 1.72
CA THR A 161 3.60 -3.99 0.77
C THR A 161 4.43 -4.24 -0.47
N ARG A 162 3.80 -4.18 -1.64
CA ARG A 162 4.44 -4.18 -2.94
C ARG A 162 4.36 -2.79 -3.54
N LEU A 163 5.49 -2.34 -4.09
CA LEU A 163 5.64 -1.12 -4.84
C LEU A 163 6.34 -1.40 -6.16
N GLY A 164 5.60 -1.47 -7.27
CA GLY A 164 6.16 -1.96 -8.53
C GLY A 164 6.71 -3.39 -8.37
N SER A 165 8.01 -3.58 -8.51
CA SER A 165 8.68 -4.87 -8.26
C SER A 165 9.27 -5.01 -6.85
N ALA A 166 9.26 -3.95 -6.04
CA ALA A 166 9.90 -3.90 -4.73
C ALA A 166 8.93 -4.25 -3.59
N TYR A 167 9.48 -4.78 -2.50
CA TYR A 167 8.75 -5.11 -1.27
C TYR A 167 9.36 -4.39 -0.06
N PRO A 168 9.13 -3.08 0.07
CA PRO A 168 9.71 -2.32 1.17
C PRO A 168 9.13 -2.76 2.51
N ARG A 169 9.98 -3.21 3.43
CA ARG A 169 9.61 -3.56 4.81
C ARG A 169 9.73 -2.38 5.75
N LYS A 170 10.39 -1.30 5.34
CA LYS A 170 10.54 -0.07 6.12
C LYS A 170 10.18 1.17 5.32
N TRP A 171 9.84 2.25 6.01
CA TRP A 171 9.50 3.53 5.37
C TRP A 171 10.66 4.13 4.57
N SER A 172 11.89 3.96 5.03
CA SER A 172 13.09 4.38 4.29
C SER A 172 13.24 3.60 2.97
N GLU A 173 13.01 2.28 2.99
CA GLU A 173 13.04 1.42 1.80
C GLU A 173 11.96 1.83 0.80
N GLN A 174 10.76 2.16 1.29
CA GLN A 174 9.66 2.65 0.46
C GLN A 174 10.02 3.97 -0.23
N ARG A 175 10.61 4.92 0.49
CA ARG A 175 11.08 6.19 -0.10
C ARG A 175 12.12 5.97 -1.20
N ILE A 176 13.08 5.08 -0.96
CA ILE A 176 14.11 4.73 -1.95
C ILE A 176 13.49 4.08 -3.18
N ALA A 177 12.52 3.18 -3.00
CA ALA A 177 11.81 2.54 -4.12
C ALA A 177 11.02 3.54 -4.96
N VAL A 178 10.28 4.47 -4.33
CA VAL A 178 9.58 5.56 -5.04
C VAL A 178 10.57 6.45 -5.79
N MET A 179 11.69 6.83 -5.17
CA MET A 179 12.72 7.65 -5.82
C MET A 179 13.30 6.95 -7.05
N ARG A 180 13.63 5.66 -6.96
CA ARG A 180 14.16 4.88 -8.09
C ARG A 180 13.14 4.78 -9.24
N ALA A 181 11.87 4.53 -8.93
CA ALA A 181 10.83 4.44 -9.95
C ALA A 181 10.60 5.80 -10.65
N ASN A 182 10.53 6.90 -9.88
CA ASN A 182 10.41 8.24 -10.45
C ASN A 182 11.62 8.61 -11.33
N LEU A 183 12.84 8.23 -10.94
CA LEU A 183 14.04 8.42 -11.76
C LEU A 183 14.00 7.59 -13.05
N ALA A 184 13.34 6.43 -13.04
CA ALA A 184 13.07 5.61 -14.22
C ALA A 184 11.89 6.14 -15.07
N GLY A 185 11.22 7.21 -14.65
CA GLY A 185 10.06 7.78 -15.35
C GLY A 185 8.76 7.00 -15.14
N GLU A 186 8.71 6.12 -14.14
CA GLU A 186 7.57 5.26 -13.85
C GLU A 186 6.86 5.69 -12.56
N VAL A 187 5.53 5.74 -12.59
CA VAL A 187 4.71 5.79 -11.36
C VAL A 187 4.31 4.35 -10.99
N PRO A 188 4.91 3.76 -9.95
CA PRO A 188 4.64 2.37 -9.60
C PRO A 188 3.31 2.26 -8.86
N ASP A 189 2.54 1.23 -9.18
CA ASP A 189 1.31 0.90 -8.46
C ASP A 189 1.62 0.27 -7.08
N GLY A 190 0.67 0.37 -6.16
CA GLY A 190 0.84 -0.12 -4.79
C GLY A 190 -0.17 -1.20 -4.43
N MET A 191 0.32 -2.26 -3.78
CA MET A 191 -0.52 -3.33 -3.25
C MET A 191 -0.10 -3.65 -1.81
N MET A 192 -1.06 -3.80 -0.91
CA MET A 192 -0.83 -4.32 0.43
C MET A 192 -1.73 -5.54 0.66
N MET A 193 -1.14 -6.59 1.23
CA MET A 193 -1.87 -7.70 1.80
C MET A 193 -1.53 -7.76 3.28
N ARG A 194 -2.55 -7.70 4.13
CA ARG A 194 -2.45 -7.93 5.57
C ARG A 194 -3.33 -9.11 5.93
N VAL A 195 -2.77 -10.03 6.70
CA VAL A 195 -3.49 -11.16 7.29
C VAL A 195 -3.30 -11.15 8.79
N SER A 196 -4.36 -11.45 9.54
CA SER A 196 -4.27 -11.48 11.00
C SER A 196 -5.20 -12.48 11.65
N VAL A 197 -4.83 -12.88 12.87
CA VAL A 197 -5.56 -13.83 13.70
C VAL A 197 -5.60 -13.33 15.15
N LEU A 198 -6.71 -13.58 15.85
CA LEU A 198 -6.92 -13.15 17.23
C LEU A 198 -6.55 -14.24 18.23
N GLY A 199 -6.03 -13.85 19.39
CA GLY A 199 -5.89 -14.71 20.57
C GLY A 199 -4.93 -15.90 20.41
N PHE A 200 -4.06 -15.86 19.41
CA PHE A 200 -3.18 -16.97 19.03
C PHE A 200 -1.73 -16.72 19.49
N ASP A 201 -0.98 -17.79 19.76
CA ASP A 201 0.45 -17.70 20.08
C ASP A 201 1.22 -17.08 18.88
N PRO A 202 2.16 -16.14 19.10
CA PRO A 202 2.87 -15.48 18.01
C PRO A 202 3.68 -16.43 17.10
N ARG A 203 4.26 -17.51 17.62
CA ARG A 203 5.09 -18.43 16.82
C ARG A 203 4.22 -19.30 15.93
N GLU A 204 3.13 -19.83 16.47
CA GLU A 204 2.17 -20.63 15.70
C GLU A 204 1.43 -19.76 14.67
N ALA A 205 1.04 -18.54 15.06
CA ALA A 205 0.38 -17.60 14.16
C ALA A 205 1.24 -17.22 12.95
N GLN A 206 2.56 -17.08 13.12
CA GLN A 206 3.44 -16.76 12.00
C GLN A 206 3.34 -17.83 10.90
N GLY A 207 3.37 -19.12 11.27
CA GLY A 207 3.25 -20.23 10.32
C GLY A 207 1.86 -20.30 9.67
N LEU A 208 0.80 -20.10 10.46
CA LEU A 208 -0.58 -20.03 9.96
C LEU A 208 -0.75 -18.91 8.93
N LEU A 209 -0.31 -17.69 9.27
CA LEU A 209 -0.52 -16.51 8.43
C LEU A 209 0.29 -16.55 7.15
N THR A 210 1.55 -17.02 7.19
CA THR A 210 2.34 -17.21 5.96
C THR A 210 1.78 -18.34 5.10
N GLY A 211 1.32 -19.43 5.71
CA GLY A 211 0.66 -20.53 5.02
C GLY A 211 -0.68 -20.13 4.38
N PHE A 212 -1.47 -19.31 5.06
CA PHE A 212 -2.69 -18.71 4.53
C PHE A 212 -2.37 -17.80 3.34
N ALA A 213 -1.41 -16.88 3.51
CA ALA A 213 -1.05 -15.93 2.46
C ALA A 213 -0.54 -16.63 1.20
N ARG A 214 0.32 -17.65 1.37
CA ARG A 214 0.79 -18.51 0.28
C ARG A 214 -0.39 -19.16 -0.46
N GLN A 215 -1.27 -19.86 0.27
CA GLN A 215 -2.42 -20.54 -0.34
C GLN A 215 -3.35 -19.56 -1.05
N PHE A 216 -3.60 -18.40 -0.47
CA PHE A 216 -4.41 -17.35 -1.08
C PHE A 216 -3.79 -16.89 -2.41
N ILE A 217 -2.49 -16.60 -2.42
CA ILE A 217 -1.78 -16.18 -3.65
C ILE A 217 -1.86 -17.30 -4.70
N GLU A 218 -1.48 -18.52 -4.35
CA GLU A 218 -1.36 -19.65 -5.30
C GLU A 218 -2.71 -20.06 -5.90
N ASN A 219 -3.81 -19.89 -5.16
CA ASN A 219 -5.16 -20.24 -5.62
C ASN A 219 -5.96 -19.03 -6.14
N SER A 220 -5.40 -17.83 -6.07
CA SER A 220 -6.00 -16.65 -6.70
C SER A 220 -5.89 -16.73 -8.22
N ASN A 221 -6.77 -16.02 -8.93
CA ASN A 221 -6.68 -15.95 -10.39
C ASN A 221 -5.37 -15.24 -10.85
N PRO A 222 -4.93 -15.44 -12.11
CA PRO A 222 -3.69 -14.86 -12.62
C PRO A 222 -3.59 -13.33 -12.60
N ARG A 223 -4.72 -12.61 -12.50
CA ARG A 223 -4.72 -11.14 -12.38
C ARG A 223 -4.39 -10.72 -10.95
N MET A 224 -5.01 -11.36 -9.96
CA MET A 224 -4.71 -11.13 -8.54
C MET A 224 -3.29 -11.57 -8.19
N GLN A 225 -2.83 -12.72 -8.69
CA GLN A 225 -1.43 -13.15 -8.52
C GLN A 225 -0.45 -12.09 -9.03
N ARG A 226 -0.69 -11.54 -10.22
CA ARG A 226 0.14 -10.46 -10.77
C ARG A 226 0.10 -9.18 -9.94
N LEU A 227 -1.03 -8.83 -9.34
CA LEU A 227 -1.11 -7.66 -8.45
C LEU A 227 -0.36 -7.87 -7.13
N LEU A 228 -0.46 -9.06 -6.54
CA LEU A 228 0.19 -9.39 -5.28
C LEU A 228 1.70 -9.55 -5.45
N LEU A 229 2.11 -10.24 -6.51
CA LEU A 229 3.50 -10.57 -6.76
C LEU A 229 4.24 -9.48 -7.58
N GLY A 230 3.50 -8.67 -8.34
CA GLY A 230 4.11 -7.72 -9.28
C GLY A 230 4.86 -8.40 -10.42
N PRO A 231 5.45 -7.59 -11.32
CA PRO A 231 6.38 -8.11 -12.32
C PRO A 231 7.59 -8.75 -11.64
N GLU A 232 8.26 -9.67 -12.34
CA GLU A 232 9.56 -10.16 -11.90
C GLU A 232 10.53 -8.99 -11.77
N ALA A 233 11.36 -9.00 -10.71
CA ALA A 233 12.40 -8.01 -10.57
C ALA A 233 13.36 -8.15 -11.74
N ARG A 234 13.48 -7.10 -12.57
CA ARG A 234 14.56 -7.03 -13.55
C ARG A 234 15.87 -6.92 -12.75
N GLY A 235 16.74 -7.92 -12.90
CA GLY A 235 18.08 -7.94 -12.30
C GLY A 235 18.98 -6.84 -12.82
#